data_AF-A0A3M8H6P5-F1
#
_entry.id   AF-A0A3M8H6P5-F1
#
_cell.length_a   1.000
_cell.length_b   1.000
_cell.length_c   1.000
_cell.angle_alpha   90.00
_cell.angle_beta   90.00
_cell.angle_gamma   90.00
#
_symmetry.space_group_name_H-M   'P 1'
#
loop_
_entity.id
_entity.type
_entity.pdbx_description
1 polymer ?
#
loop_
_entity_poly.entity_id
_entity_poly.type
_entity_poly.pdbx_seq_one_letter_code
_entity_poly.pdbx_strand_id
1 'polypeptide(L)'
;MDIVNYTGQIIYVKTTDDAILLLKVIGNSINQHKSFKVKVLEKNGEIIDEDRVIYSEEITRICILPSEMQQGIELTLSHEPTFTFFDKKLPSHAEIGER
;
A
#
# COMPACT_ATOMS: atom_id res chain seq x y z
N MET A 1 -11.40 2.44 18.18
CA MET A 1 -10.91 3.09 16.95
C MET A 1 -11.11 2.09 15.84
N ASP A 2 -11.76 2.50 14.75
CA ASP A 2 -12.12 1.59 13.65
C ASP A 2 -11.30 1.98 12.41
N ILE A 3 -10.64 0.99 11.80
CA ILE A 3 -9.71 1.21 10.69
C ILE A 3 -10.43 1.71 9.42
N VAL A 4 -11.75 1.49 9.32
CA VAL A 4 -12.62 2.04 8.27
C VAL A 4 -12.49 3.56 8.10
N ASN A 5 -12.24 4.29 9.19
CA ASN A 5 -12.14 5.76 9.15
C ASN A 5 -10.90 6.24 8.39
N TYR A 6 -9.96 5.34 8.09
CA TYR A 6 -8.74 5.63 7.34
C TYR A 6 -8.80 5.12 5.90
N THR A 7 -9.99 4.81 5.38
CA THR A 7 -10.17 4.41 3.98
C THR A 7 -9.49 5.41 3.03
N GLY A 8 -8.65 4.90 2.12
CA GLY A 8 -7.84 5.66 1.19
C GLY A 8 -6.48 6.11 1.75
N GLN A 9 -6.25 6.04 3.06
CA GLN A 9 -5.02 6.49 3.70
C GLN A 9 -4.01 5.36 3.88
N ILE A 10 -2.74 5.75 4.00
CA ILE A 10 -1.63 4.87 4.35
C ILE A 10 -1.36 5.00 5.85
N ILE A 11 -1.37 3.87 6.56
CA ILE A 11 -1.19 3.81 8.01
C ILE A 11 -0.23 2.70 8.41
N TYR A 12 0.39 2.85 9.58
CA TYR A 12 1.08 1.77 10.25
C TYR A 12 0.14 1.05 11.21
N VAL A 13 0.20 -0.27 11.19
CA VAL A 13 -0.59 -1.14 12.05
C VAL A 13 0.34 -2.09 12.76
N LYS A 14 0.20 -2.18 14.09
CA LYS A 14 0.81 -3.26 14.86
C LYS A 14 -0.21 -4.37 15.03
N THR A 15 0.17 -5.59 14.69
CA THR A 15 -0.70 -6.76 14.78
C THR A 15 -0.49 -7.55 16.08
N THR A 16 -1.35 -8.54 16.34
CA THR A 16 -1.29 -9.40 17.54
C THR A 16 -0.11 -10.36 17.53
N ASP A 17 0.43 -10.69 16.35
CA ASP A 17 1.66 -11.47 16.15
C ASP A 17 2.93 -10.60 16.25
N ASP A 18 2.80 -9.39 16.82
CA ASP A 18 3.86 -8.38 16.94
C ASP A 18 4.45 -7.87 15.63
N ALA A 19 3.87 -8.20 14.46
CA ALA A 19 4.30 -7.62 13.20
C ALA A 19 3.88 -6.15 13.07
N ILE A 20 4.67 -5.39 12.33
CA ILE A 20 4.39 -4.01 11.95
C ILE A 20 4.12 -3.99 10.45
N LEU A 21 2.95 -3.52 10.08
CA LEU A 21 2.51 -3.45 8.69
C LEU A 21 2.36 -1.98 8.28
N LEU A 22 2.98 -1.59 7.17
CA LEU A 22 2.58 -0.40 6.43
C LEU A 22 1.51 -0.82 5.45
N LEU A 23 0.31 -0.26 5.54
CA LEU A 23 -0.78 -0.65 4.66
C LEU A 23 -1.61 0.54 4.19
N LYS A 24 -2.18 0.42 3.00
CA LYS A 24 -3.21 1.32 2.47
C LYS A 24 -4.58 0.70 2.71
N VAL A 25 -5.48 1.43 3.36
CA VAL A 25 -6.85 0.94 3.59
C VAL A 25 -7.67 1.13 2.33
N ILE A 26 -8.16 0.05 1.73
CA ILE A 26 -8.96 0.10 0.50
C ILE A 26 -10.44 0.28 0.86
N GLY A 27 -10.92 -0.41 1.89
CA GLY A 27 -12.29 -0.30 2.38
C GLY A 27 -12.74 -1.50 3.19
N ASN A 28 -14.04 -1.57 3.48
CA ASN A 28 -14.63 -2.67 4.25
C ASN A 28 -14.90 -3.89 3.36
N SER A 29 -14.67 -5.08 3.92
CA SER A 29 -15.20 -6.32 3.35
C SER A 29 -16.69 -6.44 3.71
N ILE A 30 -17.49 -7.05 2.84
CA ILE A 30 -18.96 -7.15 2.96
C ILE A 30 -19.39 -8.13 4.09
N ASN A 31 -18.43 -8.83 4.71
CA ASN A 31 -18.72 -9.87 5.68
C ASN A 31 -19.01 -9.32 7.08
N GLN A 32 -19.90 -9.99 7.81
CA GLN A 32 -20.37 -9.66 9.16
C GLN A 32 -19.25 -9.61 10.23
N HIS A 33 -18.07 -10.12 9.89
CA HIS A 33 -16.85 -10.00 10.69
C HIS A 33 -16.12 -8.74 10.27
N LYS A 34 -15.92 -7.81 11.21
CA LYS A 34 -15.19 -6.52 11.07
C LYS A 34 -13.82 -6.72 10.41
N SER A 35 -13.82 -6.80 9.09
CA SER A 35 -12.69 -7.17 8.24
C SER A 35 -12.56 -6.13 7.14
N PHE A 36 -11.32 -5.88 6.77
CA PHE A 36 -10.96 -4.73 5.96
C PHE A 36 -10.05 -5.20 4.85
N LYS A 37 -10.36 -4.75 3.64
CA LYS A 37 -9.48 -4.94 2.49
C LYS A 37 -8.38 -3.89 2.58
N VAL A 38 -7.15 -4.35 2.60
CA VAL A 38 -5.96 -3.51 2.72
C VAL A 38 -4.93 -3.94 1.68
N LYS A 39 -4.08 -3.00 1.27
CA LYS A 39 -2.88 -3.29 0.50
C LYS A 39 -1.69 -3.14 1.42
N VAL A 40 -1.01 -4.24 1.75
CA VAL A 40 0.18 -4.26 2.59
C VAL A 40 1.38 -3.90 1.74
N LEU A 41 1.97 -2.76 2.04
CA LEU A 41 3.12 -2.21 1.33
C LEU A 41 4.42 -2.74 1.92
N GLU A 42 4.47 -2.82 3.25
CA GLU A 42 5.64 -3.25 4.01
C GLU A 42 5.22 -4.12 5.20
N LYS A 43 6.06 -5.10 5.55
CA LYS A 43 5.99 -5.86 6.80
C LYS A 43 7.36 -5.88 7.45
N ASN A 44 7.45 -5.39 8.68
CA ASN A 44 8.68 -5.39 9.48
C ASN A 44 9.91 -4.78 8.77
N GLY A 45 9.74 -3.75 7.93
CA GLY A 45 10.84 -3.17 7.15
C GLY A 45 11.01 -3.76 5.74
N GLU A 46 10.35 -4.86 5.41
CA GLU A 46 10.45 -5.49 4.09
C GLU A 46 9.27 -5.13 3.20
N ILE A 47 9.56 -4.72 1.95
CA ILE A 47 8.54 -4.39 0.94
C ILE A 47 7.93 -5.69 0.41
N ILE A 48 6.59 -5.78 0.43
CA ILE A 48 5.86 -6.99 0.02
C ILE A 48 4.85 -6.71 -1.10
N ASP A 49 4.19 -5.55 -1.08
CA ASP A 49 3.14 -5.13 -2.03
C ASP A 49 2.03 -6.18 -2.29
N GLU A 50 1.24 -6.52 -1.27
CA GLU A 50 0.22 -7.58 -1.32
C GLU A 50 -1.19 -7.07 -0.95
N ASP A 51 -2.22 -7.48 -1.69
CA ASP A 51 -3.61 -7.32 -1.28
C ASP A 51 -3.99 -8.36 -0.22
N ARG A 52 -4.36 -7.90 0.99
CA ARG A 52 -4.74 -8.77 2.10
C ARG A 52 -6.05 -8.33 2.75
N VAL A 53 -6.75 -9.27 3.37
CA VAL A 53 -7.83 -8.97 4.31
C VAL A 53 -7.28 -9.03 5.72
N ILE A 54 -7.48 -7.96 6.50
CA ILE A 54 -7.13 -7.90 7.92
C ILE A 54 -8.40 -7.80 8.76
N TYR A 55 -8.44 -8.51 9.88
CA TYR A 55 -9.54 -8.49 10.83
C TYR A 55 -9.25 -7.50 11.95
N SER A 56 -10.29 -6.85 12.48
CA SER A 56 -10.14 -5.90 13.60
C SER A 56 -9.44 -6.50 14.82
N GLU A 57 -9.60 -7.81 15.05
CA GLU A 57 -8.99 -8.54 16.17
C GLU A 57 -7.48 -8.78 15.99
N GLU A 58 -6.98 -8.76 14.76
CA GLU A 58 -5.55 -8.85 14.48
C GLU A 58 -4.83 -7.54 14.82
N ILE A 59 -5.55 -6.43 15.01
CA ILE A 59 -4.97 -5.09 15.16
C ILE A 59 -4.86 -4.71 16.63
N THR A 60 -3.64 -4.46 17.10
CA THR A 60 -3.38 -4.01 18.47
C THR A 60 -3.19 -2.50 18.56
N ARG A 61 -2.56 -1.87 17.55
CA ARG A 61 -2.34 -0.42 17.49
C ARG A 61 -2.38 0.09 16.06
N ILE A 62 -2.80 1.35 15.93
CA ILE A 62 -2.83 2.10 14.67
C ILE A 62 -1.99 3.36 14.87
N CYS A 63 -1.11 3.65 13.92
CA CYS A 63 -0.35 4.89 13.83
C CYS A 63 -0.66 5.56 12.49
N ILE A 64 -1.10 6.82 12.55
CA ILE A 64 -1.49 7.61 11.39
C ILE A 64 -0.26 8.39 10.93
N LEU A 65 0.00 8.37 9.63
CA LEU A 65 1.08 9.14 9.02
C LEU A 65 0.61 10.56 8.67
N PRO A 66 1.45 11.59 8.82
CA PRO A 66 1.17 12.92 8.28
C PRO A 66 0.91 12.86 6.77
N SER A 67 0.06 13.75 6.27
CA SER A 67 -0.34 13.79 4.86
C SER A 67 0.85 13.89 3.89
N GLU A 68 1.88 14.65 4.26
CA GLU A 68 3.09 14.87 3.47
C GLU A 68 3.88 13.56 3.31
N MET A 69 3.93 12.75 4.37
CA MET A 69 4.61 11.46 4.34
C MET A 69 3.82 10.44 3.50
N GLN A 70 2.49 10.45 3.60
CA GLN A 70 1.64 9.58 2.77
C GLN A 70 1.83 9.90 1.28
N GLN A 71 1.86 11.18 0.90
CA GLN A 71 2.14 11.61 -0.48
C GLN A 71 3.53 11.15 -0.96
N GLY A 72 4.55 11.29 -0.11
CA GLY A 72 5.89 10.81 -0.43
C GLY A 72 5.92 9.31 -0.74
N ILE A 73 5.25 8.51 0.09
CA ILE A 73 5.15 7.05 -0.10
C ILE A 73 4.42 6.72 -1.41
N GLU A 74 3.29 7.35 -1.69
CA GLU A 74 2.54 7.12 -2.94
C GLU A 74 3.38 7.44 -4.19
N LEU A 75 4.12 8.56 -4.17
CA LEU A 75 5.02 8.93 -5.26
C LEU A 75 6.13 7.88 -5.46
N THR A 76 6.74 7.39 -4.38
CA THR A 76 7.79 6.36 -4.48
C THR A 76 7.28 5.00 -4.96
N LEU A 77 6.03 4.62 -4.61
CA LEU A 77 5.42 3.38 -5.10
C LEU A 77 4.96 3.48 -6.56
N SER A 78 4.59 4.67 -7.02
CA SER A 78 4.15 4.91 -8.40
C SER A 78 5.29 5.00 -9.42
N HIS A 79 6.55 4.99 -8.98
CA HIS A 79 7.72 5.19 -9.82
C HIS A 79 8.24 3.90 -10.48
N GLU A 80 7.36 3.16 -11.16
CA GLU A 80 7.76 2.41 -12.36
C GLU A 80 7.12 3.08 -13.58
N PRO A 81 7.75 4.09 -14.20
CA PRO A 81 7.28 4.61 -15.47
C PRO A 81 7.70 3.63 -16.59
N THR A 82 7.09 2.45 -16.67
CA THR A 82 7.22 1.63 -17.88
C THR A 82 6.25 2.16 -18.94
N PHE A 83 6.50 3.39 -19.42
CA PHE A 83 5.83 3.88 -20.62
C PHE A 83 6.49 3.22 -21.83
N THR A 84 5.90 2.11 -22.29
CA THR A 84 6.24 1.56 -23.60
C THR A 84 5.60 2.43 -24.67
N PHE A 85 6.35 3.37 -25.24
CA PHE A 85 5.90 4.11 -26.42
C PHE A 85 6.08 3.21 -27.66
N PHE A 86 4.98 2.69 -28.21
CA PHE A 86 5.00 2.07 -29.54
C PHE A 86 4.79 3.14 -30.61
N ASP A 87 5.88 3.75 -31.09
CA ASP A 87 5.85 4.53 -32.32
C ASP A 87 6.19 3.63 -33.52
N LYS A 88 5.24 3.44 -34.44
CA LYS A 88 5.42 2.66 -35.67
C LYS A 88 6.47 3.25 -36.63
N LYS A 89 6.99 4.45 -36.38
CA LYS A 89 7.99 5.13 -37.23
C LYS A 89 9.43 4.99 -36.73
N LEU A 90 9.69 4.39 -35.57
CA LEU A 90 11.05 4.24 -35.04
C LEU A 90 11.45 2.75 -34.99
N PRO A 91 12.43 2.31 -35.80
CA PRO A 91 12.94 0.96 -35.73
C PRO A 91 14.02 0.90 -34.66
N SER A 92 13.66 0.69 -33.39
CA SER A 92 14.44 -0.05 -32.37
C SER A 92 14.00 0.32 -30.95
N HIS A 93 13.87 -0.72 -30.12
CA HIS A 93 13.72 -0.65 -28.67
C HIS A 93 14.83 0.23 -28.07
N ALA A 94 14.47 1.19 -27.22
CA ALA A 94 15.41 1.89 -26.36
C ALA A 94 14.94 1.71 -24.92
N GLU A 95 15.69 0.92 -24.14
CA GLU A 95 15.58 0.92 -22.68
C GLU A 95 16.45 2.06 -22.16
N ILE A 96 15.81 3.09 -21.61
CA ILE A 96 16.50 4.17 -20.89
C ILE A 96 16.24 3.94 -19.41
N GLY A 97 17.22 3.35 -18.72
CA GLY A 97 17.30 3.39 -17.26
C GLY A 97 18.05 4.65 -16.84
N GLU A 98 17.38 5.55 -16.11
CA GLU A 98 18.09 6.66 -15.45
C GLU A 98 18.87 6.13 -14.24
N ARG A 99 20.12 6.58 -14.14
CA ARG A 99 21.14 6.18 -13.16
C ARG A 99 21.00 6.93 -11.84
#